data_AF-A0A357B6L8-F1
#
_entry.id   AF-A0A357B6L8-F1
#
_cell.length_a   1.000
_cell.length_b   1.000
_cell.length_c   1.000
_cell.angle_alpha   90.00
_cell.angle_beta   90.00
_cell.angle_gamma   90.00
#
_symmetry.space_group_name_H-M   'P 1'
#
loop_
_entity.id
_entity.type
_entity.pdbx_description
1 polymer ?
#
loop_
_entity_poly.entity_id
_entity_poly.type
_entity_poly.pdbx_seq_one_letter_code
_entity_poly.pdbx_strand_id
1 'polypeptide(L)'
;MEEIVSALETDLESAQKTLAIKQNIILTLSDQLRRMKYPRHFISIAELTDWLQKDDTDTKDELPIQLALILQRRALMDGYLLPVSFYWQEGELRVINMAVFGRNIYGIRAIDDTLEFYFFSGVTPPLIP
;
A
#
# COMPACT_ATOMS: atom_id res chain seq x y z
N MET A 1 22.73 38.75 35.13
CA MET A 1 21.63 37.92 35.67
C MET A 1 20.50 37.86 34.67
N GLU A 2 20.00 39.01 34.19
CA GLU A 2 18.99 39.09 33.12
C GLU A 2 19.41 38.40 31.81
N GLU A 3 20.66 38.55 31.38
CA GLU A 3 21.18 37.91 30.16
C GLU A 3 21.19 36.38 30.25
N ILE A 4 21.44 35.83 31.45
CA ILE A 4 21.41 34.38 31.70
C ILE A 4 19.96 33.87 31.68
N VAL A 5 19.02 34.65 32.25
CA VAL A 5 17.59 34.29 32.24
C VAL A 5 17.05 34.30 30.82
N SER A 6 17.36 35.31 30.01
CA SER A 6 16.92 35.40 28.61
C SER A 6 17.49 34.27 27.73
N ALA A 7 18.75 33.88 27.96
CA ALA A 7 19.34 32.72 27.29
C ALA A 7 18.60 31.42 27.64
N LEU A 8 18.30 31.21 28.94
CA LEU A 8 17.57 30.03 29.40
C LEU A 8 16.12 29.97 28.87
N GLU A 9 15.43 31.10 28.76
CA GLU A 9 14.10 31.19 28.17
C GLU A 9 14.10 30.81 26.69
N THR A 10 15.10 31.28 25.95
CA THR A 10 15.29 30.94 24.53
C THR A 10 15.59 29.44 24.34
N ASP A 11 16.48 28.88 25.17
CA ASP A 11 16.81 27.46 25.15
C ASP A 11 15.58 26.60 25.49
N LEU A 12 14.77 27.03 26.46
CA LEU A 12 13.53 26.35 26.83
C LEU A 12 12.52 26.36 25.68
N GLU A 13 12.32 27.51 25.02
CA GLU A 13 11.42 27.62 23.87
C GLU A 13 11.88 26.74 22.69
N SER A 14 13.19 26.72 22.42
CA SER A 14 13.80 25.87 21.40
C SER A 14 13.61 24.37 21.71
N ALA A 15 13.83 23.98 22.97
CA ALA A 15 13.62 22.61 23.42
C ALA A 15 12.14 22.19 23.31
N GLN A 16 11.21 23.07 23.66
CA GLN A 16 9.77 22.83 23.53
C GLN A 16 9.34 22.65 22.07
N LYS A 17 9.82 23.51 21.15
CA LYS A 17 9.57 23.37 19.71
C LYS A 17 10.12 22.05 19.18
N THR A 18 11.36 21.71 19.55
CA THR A 18 11.98 20.45 19.16
C THR A 18 11.20 19.23 19.68
N LEU A 19 10.72 19.28 20.92
CA LEU A 19 9.90 18.23 21.50
C LEU A 19 8.58 18.04 20.73
N ALA A 20 7.87 19.13 20.41
CA ALA A 20 6.64 19.08 19.64
C ALA A 20 6.85 18.47 18.24
N ILE A 21 7.93 18.85 17.56
CA ILE A 21 8.31 18.25 16.27
C ILE A 21 8.54 16.75 16.42
N LYS A 22 9.32 16.32 17.41
CA LYS A 22 9.62 14.90 17.64
C LYS A 22 8.36 14.10 18.00
N GLN A 23 7.47 14.65 18.80
CA GLN A 23 6.18 14.03 19.11
C GLN A 23 5.33 13.84 17.84
N ASN A 24 5.27 14.84 16.98
CA ASN A 24 4.56 14.74 15.71
C ASN A 24 5.16 13.66 14.78
N ILE A 25 6.49 13.57 14.72
CA ILE A 25 7.20 12.51 13.99
C ILE A 25 6.84 11.13 14.54
N ILE A 26 6.87 10.95 15.87
CA ILE A 26 6.53 9.68 16.52
C ILE A 26 5.10 9.26 16.20
N LEU A 27 4.15 10.20 16.27
CA LEU A 27 2.74 9.92 15.92
C LEU A 27 2.60 9.50 14.45
N THR A 28 3.27 10.20 13.54
CA THR A 28 3.25 9.90 12.10
C THR A 28 3.82 8.51 11.82
N LEU A 29 5.00 8.19 12.37
CA LEU A 29 5.64 6.88 12.19
C LEU A 29 4.84 5.75 12.84
N SER A 30 4.22 6.01 13.99
CA SER A 30 3.36 5.03 14.67
C SER A 30 2.13 4.69 13.84
N ASP A 31 1.51 5.69 13.20
CA ASP A 31 0.38 5.47 12.31
C ASP A 31 0.76 4.72 11.04
N GLN A 32 1.90 5.08 10.42
CA GLN A 32 2.44 4.34 9.26
C GLN A 32 2.73 2.87 9.62
N LEU A 33 3.38 2.62 10.76
CA LEU A 33 3.65 1.26 11.22
C LEU A 33 2.36 0.48 11.46
N ARG A 34 1.35 1.12 12.07
CA ARG A 34 0.05 0.49 12.29
C ARG A 34 -0.62 0.09 10.97
N ARG A 35 -0.60 0.96 9.97
CA ARG A 35 -1.16 0.68 8.63
C ARG A 35 -0.46 -0.49 7.94
N MET A 36 0.87 -0.55 7.98
CA MET A 36 1.63 -1.67 7.41
C MET A 36 1.44 -2.98 8.19
N LYS A 37 1.28 -2.91 9.52
CA LYS A 37 1.09 -4.09 10.38
C LYS A 37 -0.32 -4.68 10.23
N TYR A 38 -1.32 -3.84 9.98
CA TYR A 38 -2.72 -4.23 9.85
C TYR A 38 -3.30 -3.69 8.54
N PRO A 39 -2.81 -4.18 7.39
CA PRO A 39 -3.33 -3.74 6.10
C PRO A 39 -4.77 -4.24 5.92
N ARG A 40 -5.57 -3.47 5.21
CA ARG A 40 -6.98 -3.79 4.91
C ARG A 40 -7.21 -3.99 3.42
N HIS A 41 -8.34 -4.57 3.08
CA HIS A 41 -8.80 -4.55 1.69
C HIS A 41 -9.32 -3.16 1.30
N PHE A 42 -9.35 -2.90 -0.01
CA PHE A 42 -10.13 -1.81 -0.57
C PHE A 42 -11.62 -2.08 -0.34
N ILE A 43 -12.39 -1.04 -0.03
CA ILE A 43 -13.83 -1.16 0.27
C ILE A 43 -14.71 -1.03 -0.98
N SER A 44 -14.17 -0.47 -2.06
CA SER A 44 -14.87 -0.26 -3.32
C SER A 44 -13.91 -0.17 -4.50
N ILE A 45 -14.41 -0.40 -5.71
CA ILE A 45 -13.65 -0.19 -6.95
C ILE A 45 -13.21 1.28 -7.05
N ALA A 46 -14.08 2.23 -6.67
CA ALA A 46 -13.74 3.65 -6.67
C ALA A 46 -12.52 3.95 -5.80
N GLU A 47 -12.43 3.37 -4.60
CA GLU A 47 -11.26 3.55 -3.73
C GLU A 47 -9.99 2.97 -4.37
N LEU A 48 -10.08 1.79 -4.99
CA LEU A 48 -8.95 1.20 -5.72
C LEU A 48 -8.52 2.10 -6.88
N THR A 49 -9.46 2.57 -7.70
CA THR A 49 -9.17 3.43 -8.85
C THR A 49 -8.54 4.75 -8.43
N ASP A 50 -9.08 5.41 -7.39
CA ASP A 50 -8.51 6.65 -6.84
C ASP A 50 -7.10 6.45 -6.27
N TRP A 51 -6.82 5.24 -5.76
CA TRP A 51 -5.49 4.88 -5.29
C TRP A 51 -4.52 4.62 -6.46
N LEU A 52 -4.94 3.85 -7.47
CA LEU A 52 -4.17 3.57 -8.69
C LEU A 52 -3.85 4.85 -9.49
N GLN A 53 -4.71 5.87 -9.49
CA GLN A 53 -4.40 7.16 -10.12
C GLN A 53 -3.19 7.90 -9.52
N LYS A 54 -2.80 7.53 -8.30
CA LYS A 54 -1.60 8.06 -7.62
C LYS A 54 -0.41 7.13 -7.79
N ASP A 55 -0.62 6.00 -8.44
CA ASP A 55 0.42 5.06 -8.79
C ASP A 55 1.18 5.56 -10.02
N ASP A 56 2.48 5.28 -10.03
CA ASP A 56 3.39 5.60 -11.14
C ASP A 56 4.18 4.34 -11.54
N THR A 57 3.72 3.15 -11.14
CA THR A 57 4.44 1.91 -11.38
C THR A 57 4.43 1.57 -12.86
N ASP A 58 3.32 1.78 -13.55
CA ASP A 58 3.15 1.59 -14.99
C ASP A 58 4.11 2.43 -15.85
N THR A 59 4.64 3.54 -15.31
CA THR A 59 5.63 4.39 -16.00
C THR A 59 7.08 3.87 -15.95
N LYS A 60 7.33 2.74 -15.28
CA LYS A 60 8.69 2.21 -15.05
C LYS A 60 9.07 1.19 -16.11
N ASP A 61 10.32 1.24 -16.56
CA ASP A 61 10.91 0.27 -17.48
C ASP A 61 11.42 -0.97 -16.73
N GLU A 62 10.48 -1.81 -16.28
CA GLU A 62 10.74 -2.99 -15.46
C GLU A 62 9.96 -4.21 -16.00
N LEU A 63 10.37 -5.42 -15.63
CA LEU A 63 9.62 -6.63 -16.01
C LEU A 63 8.24 -6.64 -15.33
N PRO A 64 7.20 -7.24 -15.94
CA PRO A 64 5.85 -7.29 -15.37
C PRO A 64 5.78 -7.80 -13.93
N ILE A 65 6.63 -8.77 -13.57
CA ILE A 65 6.73 -9.28 -12.20
C ILE A 65 7.30 -8.27 -11.21
N GLN A 66 8.28 -7.46 -11.64
CA GLN A 66 8.84 -6.40 -10.83
C GLN A 66 7.82 -5.28 -10.63
N LEU A 67 7.10 -4.88 -11.68
CA LEU A 67 6.00 -3.93 -11.60
C LEU A 67 4.94 -4.38 -10.59
N ALA A 68 4.48 -5.63 -10.68
CA ALA A 68 3.47 -6.15 -9.76
C ALA A 68 3.93 -6.16 -8.29
N LEU A 69 5.20 -6.49 -8.04
CA LEU A 69 5.80 -6.46 -6.70
C LEU A 69 5.98 -5.03 -6.18
N ILE A 70 6.33 -4.08 -7.05
CA ILE A 70 6.40 -2.65 -6.72
C ILE A 70 5.00 -2.16 -6.32
N LEU A 71 3.97 -2.49 -7.10
CA LEU A 71 2.59 -2.11 -6.83
C LEU A 71 2.10 -2.70 -5.50
N GLN A 72 2.37 -3.99 -5.23
CA GLN A 72 2.06 -4.64 -3.95
C GLN A 72 2.77 -3.93 -2.78
N ARG A 73 4.04 -3.57 -2.93
CA ARG A 73 4.79 -2.89 -1.88
C ARG A 73 4.18 -1.51 -1.58
N ARG A 74 3.82 -0.75 -2.61
CA ARG A 74 3.17 0.57 -2.45
C ARG A 74 1.84 0.42 -1.72
N ALA A 75 1.01 -0.53 -2.14
CA ALA A 75 -0.24 -0.83 -1.47
C ALA A 75 -0.02 -1.13 0.03
N LEU A 76 0.96 -1.97 0.36
CA LEU A 76 1.28 -2.29 1.75
C LEU A 76 1.74 -1.07 2.56
N MET A 77 2.56 -0.19 1.97
CA MET A 77 3.02 1.04 2.61
C MET A 77 1.86 2.01 2.91
N ASP A 78 0.82 1.99 2.08
CA ASP A 78 -0.40 2.77 2.30
C ASP A 78 -1.44 2.07 3.19
N GLY A 79 -1.17 0.82 3.58
CA GLY A 79 -2.03 0.02 4.46
C GLY A 79 -3.08 -0.82 3.73
N TYR A 80 -2.83 -1.18 2.48
CA TYR A 80 -3.70 -2.01 1.65
C TYR A 80 -3.12 -3.41 1.38
N LEU A 81 -4.00 -4.40 1.31
CA LEU A 81 -3.72 -5.74 0.83
C LEU A 81 -3.93 -5.81 -0.67
N LEU A 82 -2.85 -6.04 -1.41
CA LEU A 82 -2.86 -6.16 -2.87
C LEU A 82 -1.86 -7.24 -3.34
N PRO A 83 -2.06 -8.51 -2.96
CA PRO A 83 -1.12 -9.58 -3.24
C PRO A 83 -0.91 -9.81 -4.75
N VAL A 84 0.33 -10.08 -5.14
CA VAL A 84 0.69 -10.55 -6.48
C VAL A 84 0.35 -12.04 -6.61
N SER A 85 -0.25 -12.39 -7.74
CA SER A 85 -0.42 -13.73 -8.24
C SER A 85 0.22 -13.84 -9.62
N PHE A 86 0.83 -14.98 -9.92
CA PHE A 86 1.33 -15.28 -11.25
C PHE A 86 1.07 -16.73 -11.59
N TYR A 87 0.73 -16.97 -12.85
CA TYR A 87 0.39 -18.28 -13.36
C TYR A 87 0.69 -18.37 -14.85
N TRP A 88 0.92 -19.58 -15.35
CA TRP A 88 1.13 -19.81 -16.77
C TRP A 88 -0.23 -20.05 -17.44
N GLN A 89 -0.49 -19.34 -18.54
CA GLN A 89 -1.67 -19.53 -19.38
C GLN A 89 -1.25 -19.41 -20.84
N GLU A 90 -1.55 -20.44 -21.64
CA GLU A 90 -1.26 -20.46 -23.09
C GLU A 90 0.22 -20.21 -23.43
N GLY A 91 1.14 -20.63 -22.54
CA GLY A 91 2.58 -20.43 -22.72
C GLY A 91 3.09 -19.03 -22.31
N GLU A 92 2.21 -18.15 -21.83
CA GLU A 92 2.55 -16.84 -21.29
C GLU A 92 2.50 -16.83 -19.76
N LEU A 93 3.46 -16.17 -19.12
CA LEU A 93 3.41 -15.90 -17.68
C LEU A 93 2.49 -14.70 -17.45
N ARG A 94 1.30 -14.96 -16.90
CA ARG A 94 0.38 -13.92 -16.43
C ARG A 94 0.82 -13.48 -15.04
N VAL A 95 0.90 -12.17 -14.82
CA VAL A 95 1.18 -11.57 -13.51
C VAL A 95 0.11 -10.52 -13.23
N ILE A 96 -0.56 -10.66 -12.08
CA ILE A 96 -1.65 -9.80 -11.67
C ILE A 96 -1.54 -9.48 -10.18
N ASN A 97 -1.96 -8.29 -9.79
CA ASN A 97 -2.24 -7.93 -8.41
C ASN A 97 -3.72 -8.20 -8.12
N MET A 98 -4.07 -8.66 -6.93
CA MET A 98 -5.45 -9.09 -6.61
C MET A 98 -6.07 -8.17 -5.57
N ALA A 99 -7.18 -7.52 -5.90
CA ALA A 99 -8.01 -6.77 -4.97
C ALA A 99 -9.30 -7.54 -4.64
N VAL A 100 -9.71 -7.49 -3.37
CA VAL A 100 -10.92 -8.15 -2.88
C VAL A 100 -11.91 -7.09 -2.41
N PHE A 101 -13.13 -7.11 -2.95
CA PHE A 101 -14.22 -6.23 -2.52
C PHE A 101 -15.43 -7.07 -2.13
N GLY A 102 -15.69 -7.16 -0.82
CA GLY A 102 -16.75 -8.04 -0.31
C GLY A 102 -16.51 -9.50 -0.73
N ARG A 103 -17.31 -9.99 -1.69
CA ARG A 103 -17.19 -11.36 -2.22
C ARG A 103 -16.52 -11.46 -3.60
N ASN A 104 -16.13 -10.33 -4.16
CA ASN A 104 -15.59 -10.24 -5.52
C ASN A 104 -14.07 -10.10 -5.48
N ILE A 105 -13.41 -10.67 -6.48
CA ILE A 105 -11.97 -10.56 -6.68
C ILE A 105 -11.72 -9.92 -8.05
N TYR A 106 -10.82 -8.96 -8.09
CA TYR A 106 -10.40 -8.27 -9.30
C TYR A 106 -8.90 -8.41 -9.43
N GLY A 107 -8.44 -8.72 -10.63
CA GLY A 107 -7.04 -8.64 -11.00
C GLY A 107 -6.73 -7.25 -11.51
N ILE A 108 -5.53 -6.78 -11.21
CA ILE A 108 -4.97 -5.53 -11.68
C ILE A 108 -3.69 -5.88 -12.41
N ARG A 109 -3.56 -5.41 -13.64
CA ARG A 109 -2.30 -5.53 -14.37
C ARG A 109 -1.42 -4.35 -14.06
N ALA A 110 -0.27 -4.58 -13.44
CA ALA A 110 0.65 -3.50 -13.05
C ALA A 110 1.35 -2.80 -14.24
N ILE A 111 1.17 -3.28 -15.46
CA ILE A 111 1.74 -2.67 -16.68
C ILE A 111 0.90 -1.50 -17.21
N ASP A 112 -0.37 -1.43 -16.85
CA ASP A 112 -1.31 -0.44 -17.41
C ASP A 112 -2.54 -0.18 -16.53
N ASP A 113 -2.51 -0.67 -15.28
CA ASP A 113 -3.56 -0.59 -14.28
C ASP A 113 -4.94 -1.10 -14.73
N THR A 114 -4.99 -1.93 -15.77
CA THR A 114 -6.25 -2.51 -16.24
C THR A 114 -6.84 -3.44 -15.18
N LEU A 115 -8.14 -3.24 -14.89
CA LEU A 115 -8.93 -4.08 -13.99
C LEU A 115 -9.60 -5.21 -14.77
N GLU A 116 -9.37 -6.44 -14.32
CA GLU A 116 -9.99 -7.65 -14.86
C GLU A 116 -10.83 -8.33 -13.76
N PHE A 117 -12.11 -8.62 -14.04
CA PHE A 117 -12.98 -9.27 -13.05
C PHE A 117 -12.72 -10.78 -13.02
N TYR A 118 -12.33 -11.30 -11.84
CA TYR A 118 -12.13 -12.73 -11.63
C TYR A 118 -13.31 -13.30 -10.84
N PHE A 119 -14.17 -14.07 -11.52
CA PHE A 119 -15.22 -14.82 -10.85
C PHE A 119 -14.65 -16.15 -10.33
N PHE A 120 -14.56 -16.31 -9.01
CA PHE A 120 -14.47 -17.65 -8.43
C PHE A 120 -15.88 -18.26 -8.43
N SER A 121 -16.24 -18.97 -9.50
CA SER A 121 -17.32 -19.95 -9.37
C SER A 121 -16.80 -21.00 -8.40
N GLY A 122 -17.46 -21.19 -7.26
CA GLY A 122 -17.06 -22.16 -6.24
C GLY A 122 -17.17 -23.60 -6.73
N VAL A 123 -16.28 -24.02 -7.63
CA VAL A 123 -16.04 -25.42 -7.93
C VAL A 123 -15.34 -25.97 -6.70
N THR A 124 -16.10 -26.61 -5.82
CA THR A 124 -15.54 -27.54 -4.83
C THR A 124 -14.57 -28.46 -5.58
N PRO A 125 -13.29 -28.55 -5.17
CA PRO A 125 -12.40 -29.54 -5.76
C PRO A 125 -13.05 -30.91 -5.61
N PRO A 126 -12.98 -31.79 -6.62
CA PRO A 126 -13.49 -33.14 -6.48
C PRO A 126 -12.82 -33.77 -5.25
N LEU A 127 -13.63 -34.32 -4.35
CA LEU A 127 -13.13 -35.21 -3.31
C LEU A 127 -12.41 -36.35 -4.05
N ILE A 128 -11.09 -36.40 -3.91
CA ILE A 128 -10.30 -37.52 -4.38
C ILE A 128 -10.78 -38.75 -3.57
N PRO A 129 -11.18 -39.86 -4.22
CA PRO A 129 -11.68 -41.05 -3.54
C PRO A 129 -10.66 -41.68 -2.60
#